data_AF-A0A086MJG2-F1
#
_entry.id   AF-A0A086MJG2-F1
#
_cell.length_a   1.000
_cell.length_b   1.000
_cell.length_c   1.000
_cell.angle_alpha   90.00
_cell.angle_beta   90.00
_cell.angle_gamma   90.00
#
_symmetry.space_group_name_H-M   'P 1'
#
loop_
_entity.id
_entity.type
_entity.pdbx_description
1 polymer ?
#
loop_
_entity_poly.entity_id
_entity_poly.type
_entity_poly.pdbx_seq_one_letter_code
_entity_poly.pdbx_strand_id
1 'polypeptide(L)' 'MGAKVNQVDLEVEHIARAFFAAWHGAEAWENASRSLKHEFRLYARQAISMLEKRQEQMQRVELEVSPDRVLETA' A
#
# COMPACT_ATOMS: atom_id res chain seq x y z
N MET A 1 18.13 -10.07 -5.62
CA MET A 1 17.26 -9.31 -4.69
C MET A 1 16.97 -7.86 -5.12
N GLY A 2 17.42 -7.35 -6.29
CA GLY A 2 17.26 -5.92 -6.64
C GLY A 2 15.95 -5.49 -7.32
N ALA A 3 15.26 -6.38 -8.04
CA ALA A 3 14.12 -5.99 -8.87
C ALA A 3 12.84 -5.66 -8.06
N LYS A 4 12.56 -6.39 -6.98
CA LYS A 4 11.39 -6.16 -6.11
C LYS A 4 11.49 -4.85 -5.32
N VAL A 5 12.70 -4.48 -4.89
CA VAL A 5 12.93 -3.21 -4.16
C VAL A 5 12.62 -2.02 -5.06
N ASN A 6 13.07 -2.07 -6.31
CA ASN A 6 12.81 -1.01 -7.29
C ASN A 6 11.31 -0.85 -7.60
N GLN A 7 10.53 -1.94 -7.63
CA GLN A 7 9.09 -1.88 -7.88
C GLN A 7 8.34 -1.19 -6.73
N VAL A 8 8.64 -1.56 -5.48
CA VAL A 8 8.01 -0.95 -4.30
C VAL A 8 8.34 0.54 -4.21
N ASP A 9 9.57 0.92 -4.53
CA ASP A 9 9.96 2.33 -4.52
C ASP A 9 9.24 3.16 -5.62
N LEU A 10 8.95 2.55 -6.78
CA LEU A 10 8.14 3.19 -7.83
C LEU A 10 6.68 3.37 -7.40
N GLU A 11 6.09 2.37 -6.76
CA GLU A 11 4.72 2.42 -6.24
C GLU A 11 4.58 3.49 -5.14
N VAL A 12 5.56 3.55 -4.23
CA VAL A 12 5.65 4.58 -3.21
C VAL A 12 5.75 5.97 -3.83
N GLU A 13 6.60 6.17 -4.84
CA GLU A 13 6.74 7.46 -5.52
C GLU A 13 5.45 7.87 -6.25
N HIS A 14 4.76 6.92 -6.88
CA HIS A 14 3.50 7.17 -7.58
C HIS A 14 2.40 7.61 -6.61
N ILE A 15 2.22 6.87 -5.50
CA ILE A 15 1.22 7.20 -4.47
C ILE A 15 1.55 8.53 -3.79
N ALA A 16 2.83 8.76 -3.47
CA ALA A 16 3.29 10.01 -2.87
C ALA A 16 2.97 11.22 -3.77
N ARG A 17 3.25 11.11 -5.08
CA ARG A 17 2.90 12.14 -6.07
C ARG A 17 1.40 12.38 -6.15
N ALA A 18 0.59 11.33 -6.14
CA ALA A 18 -0.87 11.45 -6.18
C ALA A 18 -1.42 12.16 -4.93
N PHE A 19 -0.95 11.80 -3.74
CA PHE A 19 -1.35 12.43 -2.48
C PHE A 19 -0.93 13.90 -2.43
N PHE A 20 0.30 14.19 -2.85
CA PHE A 20 0.79 15.56 -2.91
C PHE A 20 -0.01 16.39 -3.93
N ALA A 21 -0.28 15.85 -5.12
CA ALA A 21 -1.06 16.53 -6.14
C ALA A 21 -2.49 16.82 -5.68
N ALA A 22 -3.10 15.92 -4.92
CA ALA A 22 -4.44 16.14 -4.36
C ALA A 22 -4.46 17.28 -3.34
N TRP A 23 -3.37 17.49 -2.59
CA TRP A 23 -3.30 18.54 -1.56
C TRP A 23 -2.79 19.89 -2.12
N HIS A 24 -1.82 19.86 -3.04
CA HIS A 24 -1.06 21.03 -3.46
C HIS A 24 -1.17 21.35 -4.96
N GLY A 25 -1.81 20.49 -5.77
CA GLY A 25 -1.79 20.55 -7.23
C GLY A 25 -0.59 19.81 -7.84
N ALA A 26 -0.76 19.28 -9.06
CA ALA A 26 0.22 18.39 -9.70
C ALA A 26 1.56 19.07 -10.05
N GLU A 27 1.54 20.35 -10.42
CA GLU A 27 2.73 21.11 -10.85
C GLU A 27 3.72 21.37 -9.71
N ALA A 28 3.29 21.24 -8.45
CA ALA A 28 4.11 21.58 -7.30
C ALA A 28 5.07 20.46 -6.87
N TRP A 29 4.91 19.20 -7.33
CA TRP A 29 5.74 18.09 -6.86
C TRP A 29 7.21 18.32 -7.19
N GLU A 30 7.57 18.61 -8.44
CA GLU A 30 8.98 18.69 -8.82
C GLU A 30 9.74 19.80 -8.07
N ASN A 31 9.04 20.87 -7.71
CA ASN A 31 9.57 22.01 -6.97
C ASN A 31 9.50 21.85 -5.44
N ALA A 32 8.82 20.83 -4.93
CA ALA A 32 8.70 20.59 -3.50
C ALA A 32 10.07 20.28 -2.87
N SER A 33 10.25 20.72 -1.62
CA SER A 33 11.47 20.46 -0.87
C SER A 33 11.70 18.95 -0.70
N ARG A 34 12.97 18.54 -0.57
CA ARG A 34 13.31 17.12 -0.36
C ARG A 34 12.66 16.54 0.89
N SER A 35 12.57 17.34 1.97
CA SER A 35 11.93 16.94 3.22
C SER A 35 10.44 16.69 3.01
N LEU A 36 9.75 17.57 2.27
CA LEU A 36 8.33 17.43 1.99
C LEU A 36 8.07 16.21 1.09
N LYS A 37 8.85 16.01 0.02
CA LYS A 37 8.77 14.79 -0.80
C LYS A 37 9.00 13.53 0.03
N HIS A 38 9.94 13.55 0.97
CA HIS A 38 10.22 12.43 1.85
C HIS A 38 9.03 12.12 2.77
N GLU A 39 8.39 13.14 3.34
CA GLU A 39 7.20 13.00 4.17
C GLU A 39 6.05 12.32 3.41
N PHE A 40 5.77 12.74 2.18
CA PHE A 40 4.73 12.10 1.37
C PHE A 40 5.06 10.65 0.98
N ARG A 41 6.34 10.31 0.80
CA ARG A 41 6.76 8.91 0.64
C ARG A 41 6.52 8.07 1.90
N LEU A 42 6.66 8.66 3.09
CA LEU A 42 6.32 7.98 4.35
C LEU A 42 4.82 7.70 4.41
N TYR A 43 3.99 8.67 4.03
CA TYR A 43 2.54 8.47 3.94
C TYR A 43 2.17 7.36 2.94
N ALA A 44 2.79 7.35 1.77
CA ALA A 44 2.58 6.28 0.78
C ALA A 44 2.95 4.89 1.35
N ARG A 45 4.11 4.76 2.01
CA ARG A 45 4.52 3.50 2.66
C ARG A 45 3.52 3.06 3.73
N GLN A 46 3.06 3.99 4.56
CA GLN A 46 2.05 3.69 5.59
C GLN A 46 0.72 3.24 4.98
N ALA A 47 0.26 3.89 3.90
CA ALA A 47 -0.97 3.51 3.21
C ALA A 47 -0.89 2.09 2.61
N ILE A 48 0.24 1.75 1.98
CA ILE A 48 0.48 0.38 1.47
C ILE A 48 0.42 -0.63 2.62
N SER A 49 1.16 -0.39 3.71
CA SER A 49 1.16 -1.29 4.86
C SER A 49 -0.21 -1.44 5.52
N MET A 50 -1.05 -0.40 5.50
CA MET A 50 -2.44 -0.50 5.99
C MET A 50 -3.29 -1.40 5.08
N LEU A 51 -3.10 -1.33 3.76
CA LEU A 51 -3.80 -2.18 2.80
C LEU A 51 -3.39 -3.65 2.95
N GLU A 52 -2.09 -3.92 3.07
CA GLU A 52 -1.55 -5.28 3.28
C GLU A 52 -2.13 -5.90 4.56
N LYS A 53 -2.10 -5.17 5.68
CA LYS A 53 -2.69 -5.64 6.95
C LYS A 53 -4.18 -5.94 6.83
N ARG A 54 -4.92 -5.12 6.09
CA ARG A 54 -6.36 -5.34 5.87
C ARG A 54 -6.62 -6.59 5.02
N GLN A 55 -5.80 -6.84 4.00
CA GLN A 55 -5.88 -8.05 3.18
C GLN A 55 -5.57 -9.31 3.99
N GLU A 56 -4.53 -9.27 4.83
CA GLU A 56 -4.20 -10.37 5.74
C GLU A 56 -5.35 -10.67 6.72
N GLN A 57 -5.98 -9.63 7.27
CA GLN A 57 -7.15 -9.78 8.14
C GLN A 57 -8.32 -10.43 7.41
N MET A 58 -8.62 -10.01 6.17
CA MET A 58 -9.71 -10.62 5.37
C MET A 58 -9.44 -12.10 5.08
N GLN A 59 -8.21 -12.46 4.70
CA GLN A 59 -7.84 -13.86 4.45
C GLN A 59 -7.99 -14.74 5.69
N ARG A 60 -7.65 -14.23 6.88
CA ARG A 60 -7.85 -14.96 8.14
C ARG A 60 -9.33 -15.19 8.44
N VAL A 61 -10.18 -14.18 8.21
CA VAL A 61 -11.63 -14.30 8.40
C VAL A 61 -12.23 -15.32 7.42
N GLU A 62 -11.81 -15.32 6.15
CA GLU A 62 -12.29 -16.30 5.16
C GLU A 62 -11.90 -17.74 5.51
N LEU A 63 -10.73 -17.95 6.10
CA LEU A 63 -10.25 -19.28 6.54
C LEU A 63 -10.96 -19.76 7.82
N GLU A 64 -11.33 -18.86 8.74
CA GLU A 64 -12.06 -19.20 9.97
C GLU A 64 -13.55 -19.48 9.73
N VAL A 65 -14.15 -18.96 8.66
CA VAL A 65 -15.57 -19.18 8.30
C VAL A 65 -15.81 -20.52 7.57
N SER A 66 -14.76 -21.28 7.24
CA SER A 66 -14.90 -22.57 6.54
C SER A 66 -14.31 -23.79 7.28
N PRO A 67 -14.84 -24.19 8.44
CA PRO A 67 -14.57 -25.50 9.03
C PRO A 67 -15.50 -26.63 8.51
N ASP A 68 -16.61 -26.32 7.82
CA ASP A 68 -17.72 -27.27 7.61
C ASP A 68 -17.68 -28.14 6.33
N ARG A 69 -16.57 -28.16 5.57
CA ARG A 69 -16.46 -29.00 4.36
C ARG A 69 -15.79 -30.36 4.56
N VAL A 70 -15.79 -30.92 5.78
CA VAL A 70 -15.09 -32.19 6.06
C VAL A 70 -16.01 -33.40 6.28
N LEU A 71 -17.35 -33.27 6.24
CA LEU A 71 -18.24 -34.40 6.60
C LEU A 71 -19.46 -34.61 5.67
N GLU A 72 -19.28 -34.56 4.35
CA GLU A 72 -20.28 -35.09 3.41
C GLU A 72 -19.66 -36.07 2.41
N THR A 73 -19.01 -37.12 2.92
CA THR A 73 -18.78 -38.38 2.20
C THR A 73 -18.74 -39.53 3.22
N ALA A 74 -19.90 -39.96 3.70
CA ALA A 74 -20.06 -41.23 4.42
C ALA A 74 -21.45 -41.81 4.18
#